data_AF-A0A5E6VQA3-F1
#
_entry.id   AF-A0A5E6VQA3-F1
#
_cell.length_a   1.000
_cell.length_b   1.000
_cell.length_c   1.000
_cell.angle_alpha   90.00
_cell.angle_beta   90.00
_cell.angle_gamma   90.00
#
_symmetry.space_group_name_H-M   'P 1'
#
loop_
_entity.id
_entity.type
_entity.pdbx_description
1 polymer ?
#
loop_
_entity_poly.entity_id
_entity_poly.type
_entity_poly.pdbx_seq_one_letter_code
_entity_poly.pdbx_strand_id
1 'polypeptide(L)'
;MIDERNEFKAELSRGQQKSIQTDRVILIPGPKAEIEVIQRIYYQFAHEQMSEREIANALNAEGVVTDFDRPWSRGSVHQVLTNEKYIGNNVYNKTSSKLRKRIIRNSPDKWIRCDGAFQGIVSLGVFADVREIILQRSQRLDDAQLLDMLRTLLKRAGTLSGMLIDEQDNMPSSITYVSRFGGLLRAYTLIGYTPDRDYRYLEINRSLRQLHPQVLEDVVKHFERVGAGVETNNQHDLLTINDEWTASVVIARCQATPAGTLRWKLRFDNSLTPDITIAVRMEEANLQVRDYYLIPNIDMGTWPQKMAEENSPLIDSYRFATLDVLDGLAARCSLKEAFQ
;
A
#
# COMPACT_ATOMS: atom_id res chain seq x y z
N MET A 1 -19.90 0.57 19.85
CA MET A 1 -19.72 -0.89 19.68
C MET A 1 -21.06 -1.54 19.94
N ILE A 2 -21.44 -2.47 19.07
CA ILE A 2 -22.68 -3.23 19.18
C ILE A 2 -22.35 -4.73 19.20
N ASP A 3 -23.21 -5.52 19.82
CA ASP A 3 -23.07 -6.98 19.86
C ASP A 3 -23.57 -7.66 18.57
N GLU A 4 -23.65 -8.98 18.59
CA GLU A 4 -24.17 -9.80 17.47
C GLU A 4 -25.67 -9.59 17.17
N ARG A 5 -26.43 -9.03 18.12
CA ARG A 5 -27.86 -8.71 18.01
C ARG A 5 -28.11 -7.25 17.63
N ASN A 6 -27.04 -6.49 17.35
CA ASN A 6 -27.03 -5.04 17.13
C ASN A 6 -27.44 -4.21 18.35
N GLU A 7 -27.33 -4.75 19.56
CA GLU A 7 -27.59 -4.00 20.80
C GLU A 7 -26.36 -3.18 21.20
N PHE A 8 -26.59 -1.98 21.75
CA PHE A 8 -25.50 -1.11 22.21
C PHE A 8 -24.76 -1.73 23.39
N LYS A 9 -23.44 -1.84 23.26
CA LYS A 9 -22.58 -2.44 24.30
C LYS A 9 -21.70 -1.42 25.00
N ALA A 10 -20.96 -0.61 24.23
CA ALA A 10 -20.11 0.45 24.77
C ALA A 10 -19.69 1.44 23.67
N GLU A 11 -19.32 2.65 24.07
CA GLU A 11 -18.57 3.58 23.22
C GLU A 11 -17.07 3.28 23.28
N LEU A 12 -16.36 3.38 22.15
CA LEU A 12 -14.92 3.13 22.09
C LEU A 12 -14.18 4.47 22.05
N SER A 13 -13.30 4.70 23.01
CA SER A 13 -12.40 5.85 22.98
C SER A 13 -11.33 5.70 21.90
N ARG A 14 -10.69 6.80 21.52
CA ARG A 14 -9.61 6.81 20.53
C ARG A 14 -8.52 5.78 20.88
N GLY A 15 -8.20 4.91 19.92
CA GLY A 15 -7.19 3.85 20.08
C GLY A 15 -7.70 2.55 20.69
N GLN A 16 -8.90 2.53 21.25
CA GLN A 16 -9.52 1.29 21.75
C GLN A 16 -10.04 0.44 20.59
N GLN A 17 -10.02 -0.88 20.80
CA GLN A 17 -10.47 -1.87 19.83
C GLN A 17 -11.52 -2.77 20.47
N LYS A 18 -12.40 -3.33 19.65
CA LYS A 18 -13.33 -4.37 20.11
C LYS A 18 -12.54 -5.59 20.58
N SER A 19 -12.95 -6.17 21.70
CA SER A 19 -12.31 -7.36 22.28
C SER A 19 -12.89 -8.67 21.76
N ILE A 20 -14.14 -8.65 21.28
CA ILE A 20 -14.84 -9.84 20.77
C ILE A 20 -14.97 -9.74 19.25
N GLN A 21 -14.73 -10.86 18.55
CA GLN A 21 -14.77 -10.91 17.10
C GLN A 21 -16.17 -10.68 16.52
N THR A 22 -17.22 -11.19 17.19
CA THR A 22 -18.62 -11.08 16.79
C THR A 22 -19.20 -9.68 16.97
N ASP A 23 -18.68 -8.89 17.92
CA ASP A 23 -19.03 -7.50 18.10
C ASP A 23 -18.73 -6.68 16.83
N ARG A 24 -19.52 -5.64 16.57
CA ARG A 24 -19.34 -4.73 15.45
C ARG A 24 -19.08 -3.30 15.92
N VAL A 25 -18.38 -2.54 15.09
CA VAL A 25 -18.11 -1.12 15.33
C VAL A 25 -18.89 -0.33 14.29
N ILE A 26 -19.78 0.54 14.78
CA ILE A 26 -20.50 1.52 13.99
C ILE A 26 -20.08 2.91 14.46
N LEU A 27 -20.11 3.89 13.55
CA LEU A 27 -19.94 5.28 13.92
C LEU A 27 -21.23 5.80 14.53
N ILE A 28 -21.09 6.69 15.51
CA ILE A 28 -22.21 7.43 16.12
C ILE A 28 -21.90 8.93 16.00
N PRO A 29 -22.94 9.80 16.03
CA PRO A 29 -22.72 11.24 16.10
C PRO A 29 -21.86 11.60 17.33
N GLY A 30 -20.88 12.46 17.13
CA GLY A 30 -19.99 12.93 18.19
C GLY A 30 -20.64 13.98 19.12
N PRO A 31 -19.83 14.65 19.95
CA PRO A 31 -20.29 15.76 20.78
C PRO A 31 -20.98 16.86 19.95
N LYS A 32 -22.00 17.51 20.53
CA LYS A 32 -22.79 18.55 19.85
C LYS A 32 -21.92 19.66 19.25
N ALA A 33 -20.91 20.13 20.00
CA ALA A 33 -19.99 21.16 19.53
C ALA A 33 -19.24 20.76 18.25
N GLU A 34 -18.81 19.50 18.14
CA GLU A 34 -18.14 19.01 16.92
C GLU A 34 -19.12 18.89 15.75
N ILE A 35 -20.35 18.43 16.02
CA ILE A 35 -21.40 18.35 15.01
C ILE A 35 -21.72 19.74 14.45
N GLU A 36 -21.86 20.73 15.32
CA GLU A 36 -22.13 22.13 14.95
C GLU A 36 -21.03 22.70 14.07
N VAL A 37 -19.75 22.41 14.37
CA VAL A 37 -18.61 22.82 13.52
C VAL A 37 -18.72 22.18 12.13
N ILE A 38 -19.02 20.88 12.03
CA ILE A 38 -19.16 20.22 10.73
C ILE A 38 -20.34 20.81 9.95
N GLN A 39 -21.51 20.96 10.57
CA GLN A 39 -22.68 21.54 9.91
C GLN A 39 -22.43 22.97 9.45
N ARG A 40 -21.70 23.76 10.25
CA ARG A 40 -21.26 25.11 9.88
C ARG A 40 -20.33 25.09 8.66
N ILE A 41 -19.35 24.18 8.59
CA ILE A 41 -18.49 24.05 7.41
C ILE A 41 -19.32 23.83 6.14
N TYR A 42 -20.31 22.93 6.20
CA TYR A 42 -21.21 22.69 5.07
C TYR A 42 -22.03 23.93 4.70
N TYR A 43 -22.56 24.64 5.70
CA TYR A 43 -23.34 25.86 5.49
C TYR A 43 -22.51 26.97 4.83
N GLN A 44 -21.32 27.26 5.38
CA GLN A 44 -20.41 28.29 4.87
C GLN A 44 -19.96 28.00 3.43
N PHE A 45 -19.71 26.73 3.11
CA PHE A 45 -19.32 26.35 1.76
C PHE A 45 -20.49 26.43 0.75
N ALA A 46 -21.66 25.89 1.11
CA ALA A 46 -22.79 25.79 0.19
C ALA A 46 -23.55 27.12 0.03
N HIS A 47 -23.78 27.85 1.12
CA HIS A 47 -24.62 29.05 1.13
C HIS A 47 -23.80 30.35 1.08
N GLU A 48 -22.75 30.47 1.88
CA GLU A 48 -21.92 31.67 1.91
C GLU A 48 -20.85 31.68 0.81
N GLN A 49 -20.74 30.59 0.04
CA GLN A 49 -19.76 30.38 -1.03
C GLN A 49 -18.30 30.57 -0.61
N MET A 50 -18.01 30.44 0.69
CA MET A 50 -16.66 30.52 1.21
C MET A 50 -15.80 29.37 0.64
N SER A 51 -14.56 29.69 0.30
CA SER A 51 -13.57 28.68 -0.09
C SER A 51 -13.16 27.83 1.11
N GLU A 52 -12.67 26.61 0.85
CA GLU A 52 -12.20 25.72 1.91
C GLU A 52 -11.10 26.34 2.78
N ARG A 53 -10.27 27.25 2.22
CA ARG A 53 -9.24 27.96 2.99
C ARG A 53 -9.80 29.10 3.85
N GLU A 54 -10.78 29.85 3.35
CA GLU A 54 -11.44 30.89 4.16
C GLU A 54 -12.15 30.27 5.36
N ILE A 55 -12.82 29.12 5.16
CA ILE A 55 -13.44 28.35 6.24
C ILE A 55 -12.37 27.89 7.24
N ALA A 56 -11.27 27.31 6.77
CA ALA A 56 -10.18 26.86 7.66
C ALA A 56 -9.59 28.01 8.48
N ASN A 57 -9.35 29.18 7.86
CA ASN A 57 -8.83 30.36 8.52
C ASN A 57 -9.80 30.90 9.58
N ALA A 58 -11.10 30.93 9.27
CA ALA A 58 -12.13 31.37 10.22
C ALA A 58 -12.18 30.46 11.46
N LEU A 59 -12.18 29.14 11.27
CA LEU A 59 -12.16 28.17 12.37
C LEU A 59 -10.89 28.31 13.24
N ASN A 60 -9.73 28.48 12.60
CA ASN A 60 -8.47 28.67 13.31
C ASN A 60 -8.42 29.99 14.09
N ALA A 61 -8.96 31.07 13.54
CA ALA A 61 -9.02 32.37 14.21
C ALA A 61 -9.88 32.32 15.49
N GLU A 62 -10.88 31.43 15.52
CA GLU A 62 -11.73 31.16 16.68
C GLU A 62 -11.11 30.15 17.67
N GLY A 63 -9.94 29.59 17.36
CA GLY A 63 -9.26 28.61 18.20
C GLY A 63 -9.87 27.20 18.15
N VAL A 64 -10.73 26.91 17.17
CA VAL A 64 -11.29 25.57 16.95
C VAL A 64 -10.23 24.66 16.37
N VAL A 65 -10.04 23.48 16.95
CA VAL A 65 -9.09 22.46 16.49
C VAL A 65 -9.82 21.24 15.94
N THR A 66 -9.11 20.43 15.15
CA THR A 66 -9.59 19.15 14.63
C THR A 66 -9.57 18.05 15.70
N ASP A 67 -10.14 16.89 15.39
CA ASP A 67 -10.14 15.67 16.22
C ASP A 67 -8.74 15.13 16.56
N PHE A 68 -7.71 15.61 15.86
CA PHE A 68 -6.30 15.30 16.10
C PHE A 68 -5.55 16.40 16.88
N ASP A 69 -6.26 17.37 17.45
CA ASP A 69 -5.70 18.54 18.13
C ASP A 69 -4.79 19.38 17.21
N ARG A 70 -5.17 19.47 15.93
CA ARG A 70 -4.43 20.22 14.90
C ARG A 70 -5.26 21.38 14.38
N PRO A 71 -4.61 22.48 13.94
CA PRO A 71 -5.29 23.53 13.17
C PRO A 71 -5.95 22.97 11.91
N TRP A 72 -7.05 23.60 11.51
CA TRP A 72 -7.72 23.33 10.24
C TRP A 72 -6.85 23.77 9.07
N SER A 73 -6.75 22.92 8.06
CA SER A 73 -6.17 23.25 6.76
C SER A 73 -7.21 23.19 5.66
N ARG A 74 -6.92 23.78 4.49
CA ARG A 74 -7.79 23.70 3.31
C ARG A 74 -8.04 22.24 2.92
N GLY A 75 -7.02 21.37 3.04
CA GLY A 75 -7.15 19.93 2.81
C GLY A 75 -8.09 19.25 3.79
N SER A 76 -8.01 19.58 5.08
CA SER A 76 -8.90 19.00 6.11
C SER A 76 -10.37 19.39 5.91
N VAL A 77 -10.65 20.65 5.56
CA VAL A 77 -12.00 21.13 5.25
C VAL A 77 -12.53 20.43 4.00
N HIS A 78 -11.72 20.30 2.95
CA HIS A 78 -12.10 19.58 1.73
C HIS A 78 -12.41 18.10 2.02
N GLN A 79 -11.66 17.46 2.91
CA GLN A 79 -11.94 16.09 3.34
C GLN A 79 -13.26 16.00 4.09
N VAL A 80 -13.62 17.01 4.90
CA VAL A 80 -14.94 17.07 5.54
C VAL A 80 -16.03 17.09 4.48
N LEU A 81 -15.97 18.05 3.55
CA LEU A 81 -17.00 18.28 2.54
C LEU A 81 -17.23 17.09 1.59
N THR A 82 -16.21 16.27 1.33
CA THR A 82 -16.27 15.17 0.35
C THR A 82 -16.57 13.80 0.95
N ASN A 83 -16.42 13.62 2.26
CA ASN A 83 -16.52 12.32 2.92
C ASN A 83 -17.97 11.93 3.23
N GLU A 84 -18.40 10.78 2.72
CA GLU A 84 -19.79 10.33 2.84
C GLU A 84 -20.18 9.83 4.24
N LYS A 85 -19.22 9.72 5.17
CA LYS A 85 -19.55 9.42 6.56
C LYS A 85 -20.51 10.47 7.15
N TYR A 86 -20.45 11.72 6.72
CA TYR A 86 -21.31 12.77 7.29
C TYR A 86 -22.78 12.65 6.89
N ILE A 87 -23.08 11.91 5.81
CA ILE A 87 -24.46 11.56 5.40
C ILE A 87 -24.87 10.15 5.88
N GLY A 88 -24.04 9.51 6.72
CA GLY A 88 -24.35 8.19 7.28
C GLY A 88 -23.93 7.00 6.42
N ASN A 89 -23.18 7.23 5.33
CA ASN A 89 -22.77 6.15 4.44
C ASN A 89 -21.41 5.57 4.84
N ASN A 90 -21.29 4.25 4.78
CA ASN A 90 -20.02 3.56 4.93
C ASN A 90 -19.51 3.12 3.55
N VAL A 91 -18.38 3.67 3.12
CA VAL A 91 -17.73 3.28 1.86
C VAL A 91 -16.34 2.74 2.17
N TYR A 92 -16.16 1.43 2.03
CA TYR A 92 -14.90 0.76 2.27
C TYR A 92 -14.43 -0.03 1.04
N ASN A 93 -13.30 -0.70 1.17
CA ASN A 93 -12.64 -1.40 0.06
C ASN A 93 -12.26 -0.46 -1.11
N LYS A 94 -11.96 0.82 -0.84
CA LYS A 94 -11.41 1.75 -1.86
C LYS A 94 -10.01 1.35 -2.30
N THR A 95 -9.28 0.73 -1.39
CA THR A 95 -7.99 0.10 -1.63
C THR A 95 -8.02 -1.29 -1.00
N SER A 96 -7.54 -2.30 -1.72
CA SER A 96 -7.32 -3.63 -1.15
C SER A 96 -5.84 -3.90 -1.04
N SER A 97 -5.43 -4.49 0.06
CA SER A 97 -4.16 -5.17 0.16
C SER A 97 -4.49 -6.62 0.50
N LYS A 98 -4.50 -7.50 -0.50
CA LYS A 98 -4.48 -8.93 -0.20
C LYS A 98 -3.18 -9.23 0.54
N LEU A 99 -3.21 -10.20 1.46
CA LEU A 99 -2.07 -10.53 2.31
C LEU A 99 -0.77 -10.56 1.50
N ARG A 100 0.23 -9.77 1.91
CA ARG A 100 1.55 -9.63 1.27
C ARG A 100 1.58 -9.10 -0.17
N LYS A 101 0.43 -8.87 -0.81
CA LYS A 101 0.32 -8.21 -2.12
C LYS A 101 0.32 -6.69 -1.98
N ARG A 102 0.68 -6.01 -3.07
CA ARG A 102 0.69 -4.54 -3.14
C ARG A 102 -0.71 -4.01 -2.85
N ILE A 103 -0.79 -2.86 -2.19
CA ILE A 103 -2.03 -2.10 -2.07
C ILE A 103 -2.47 -1.72 -3.49
N ILE A 104 -3.60 -2.26 -3.92
CA ILE A 104 -4.25 -1.96 -5.19
C ILE A 104 -5.40 -1.00 -4.89
N ARG A 105 -5.50 0.08 -5.66
CA ARG A 105 -6.70 0.91 -5.66
C ARG A 105 -7.79 0.16 -6.41
N ASN A 106 -8.88 -0.14 -5.74
CA ASN A 106 -9.97 -0.88 -6.35
C ASN A 106 -10.80 0.06 -7.22
N SER A 107 -11.31 -0.47 -8.33
CA SER A 107 -12.30 0.21 -9.17
C SER A 107 -13.58 0.49 -8.35
N PRO A 108 -14.35 1.56 -8.66
CA PRO A 108 -15.56 1.93 -7.91
C PRO A 108 -16.60 0.81 -7.81
N ASP A 109 -16.71 -0.01 -8.85
CA ASP A 109 -17.52 -1.23 -8.95
C ASP A 109 -17.16 -2.32 -7.91
N LYS A 110 -15.95 -2.26 -7.33
CA LYS A 110 -15.51 -3.14 -6.23
C LYS A 110 -15.64 -2.49 -4.85
N TRP A 111 -16.05 -1.22 -4.79
CA TRP A 111 -16.23 -0.54 -3.51
C TRP A 111 -17.46 -1.13 -2.82
N ILE A 112 -17.31 -1.42 -1.55
CA ILE A 112 -18.43 -1.89 -0.77
C ILE A 112 -19.02 -0.66 -0.09
N ARG A 113 -20.24 -0.34 -0.50
CA ARG A 113 -20.99 0.83 -0.07
C ARG A 113 -22.23 0.35 0.67
N CYS A 114 -22.43 0.88 1.86
CA CYS A 114 -23.66 0.72 2.63
C CYS A 114 -24.20 2.12 2.92
N ASP A 115 -25.30 2.47 2.27
CA ASP A 115 -25.99 3.73 2.47
C ASP A 115 -26.79 3.68 3.78
N GLY A 116 -26.76 4.77 4.55
CA GLY A 116 -27.45 4.83 5.85
C GLY A 116 -26.94 3.81 6.88
N ALA A 117 -25.67 3.40 6.78
CA ALA A 117 -25.02 2.48 7.70
C ALA A 117 -25.00 2.98 9.16
N PHE A 118 -25.07 4.30 9.35
CA PHE A 118 -25.16 4.96 10.65
C PHE A 118 -25.83 6.33 10.51
N GLN A 119 -26.13 6.97 11.64
CA GLN A 119 -26.79 8.28 11.65
C GLN A 119 -25.90 9.36 11.02
N GLY A 120 -26.34 9.92 9.89
CA GLY A 120 -25.74 11.09 9.28
C GLY A 120 -25.99 12.36 10.10
N ILE A 121 -25.02 13.28 10.07
CA ILE A 121 -25.11 14.60 10.71
C ILE A 121 -25.36 15.73 9.70
N VAL A 122 -25.29 15.43 8.40
CA VAL A 122 -25.60 16.33 7.28
C VAL A 122 -26.67 15.68 6.40
N SER A 123 -27.59 16.48 5.86
CA SER A 123 -28.62 15.99 4.95
C SER A 123 -28.04 15.61 3.58
N LEU A 124 -28.68 14.65 2.91
CA LEU A 124 -28.27 14.22 1.56
C LEU A 124 -28.31 15.39 0.54
N GLY A 125 -29.29 16.29 0.66
CA GLY A 125 -29.43 17.45 -0.21
C GLY A 125 -28.22 18.39 -0.11
N VAL A 126 -27.89 18.83 1.11
CA VAL A 126 -26.73 19.72 1.34
C VAL A 126 -25.44 19.08 0.86
N PHE A 127 -25.25 17.77 1.10
CA PHE A 127 -24.07 17.06 0.62
C PHE A 127 -24.00 16.98 -0.92
N ALA A 128 -25.14 16.77 -1.58
CA ALA A 128 -25.23 16.76 -3.03
C ALA A 128 -24.88 18.13 -3.63
N ASP A 129 -25.42 19.22 -3.06
CA ASP A 129 -25.14 20.59 -3.48
C ASP A 129 -23.63 20.90 -3.39
N VAL A 130 -23.00 20.56 -2.25
CA VAL A 130 -21.55 20.71 -2.06
C VAL A 130 -20.76 19.92 -3.10
N ARG A 131 -21.14 18.67 -3.38
CA ARG A 131 -20.47 17.85 -4.39
C ARG A 131 -20.61 18.44 -5.79
N GLU A 132 -21.78 18.97 -6.13
CA GLU A 132 -21.99 19.61 -7.41
C GLU A 132 -21.13 20.86 -7.57
N ILE A 133 -21.05 21.72 -6.55
CA ILE A 133 -20.17 22.90 -6.55
C ILE A 133 -18.71 22.49 -6.81
N ILE A 134 -18.20 21.48 -6.09
CA ILE A 134 -16.82 20.98 -6.27
C ILE A 134 -16.62 20.41 -7.67
N LEU A 135 -17.58 19.63 -8.17
CA LEU A 135 -17.51 19.01 -9.49
C LEU A 135 -17.53 20.05 -10.61
N GLN A 136 -18.41 21.04 -10.53
CA GLN A 136 -18.51 22.14 -11.50
C GLN A 136 -17.21 22.95 -11.58
N ARG A 137 -16.59 23.25 -10.43
CA ARG A 137 -15.27 23.90 -10.38
C ARG A 137 -14.21 23.07 -11.11
N SER A 138 -14.24 21.74 -10.97
CA SER A 138 -13.29 20.86 -11.65
C SER A 138 -13.62 20.60 -13.13
N GLN A 139 -14.89 20.57 -13.54
CA GLN A 139 -15.28 20.29 -14.92
C GLN A 139 -14.95 21.44 -15.88
N ARG A 140 -14.87 22.66 -15.36
CA ARG A 140 -14.36 23.82 -16.10
C ARG A 140 -12.88 23.71 -16.47
N LEU A 141 -12.17 22.72 -15.94
CA LEU A 141 -10.76 22.48 -16.22
C LEU A 141 -10.59 21.27 -17.14
N ASP A 142 -9.96 21.48 -18.29
CA ASP A 142 -9.53 20.41 -19.18
C ASP A 142 -8.22 19.75 -18.68
N ASP A 143 -7.88 18.61 -19.27
CA ASP A 143 -6.69 17.84 -18.87
C ASP A 143 -5.39 18.65 -19.08
N ALA A 144 -5.34 19.54 -20.08
CA ALA A 144 -4.16 20.37 -20.32
C ALA A 144 -4.00 21.44 -19.24
N GLN A 145 -5.09 22.09 -18.82
CA GLN A 145 -5.13 23.05 -17.73
C GLN A 145 -4.75 22.39 -16.41
N LEU A 146 -5.27 21.19 -16.12
CA LEU A 146 -4.89 20.43 -14.92
C LEU A 146 -3.37 20.18 -14.86
N LEU A 147 -2.79 19.71 -15.97
CA LEU A 147 -1.35 19.46 -16.07
C LEU A 147 -0.53 20.76 -16.00
N ASP A 148 -1.02 21.85 -16.56
CA ASP A 148 -0.35 23.16 -16.49
C ASP A 148 -0.32 23.72 -15.05
N MET A 149 -1.40 23.53 -14.29
CA MET A 149 -1.43 23.89 -12.87
C MET A 149 -0.39 23.09 -12.08
N LEU A 150 -0.19 21.79 -12.37
CA LEU A 150 0.88 21.01 -11.76
C LEU A 150 2.28 21.50 -12.16
N ARG A 151 2.49 21.87 -13.43
CA ARG A 151 3.75 22.46 -13.89
C ARG A 151 4.05 23.77 -13.17
N THR A 152 3.04 24.62 -13.01
CA THR A 152 3.16 25.91 -12.31
C THR A 152 3.48 25.69 -10.83
N LEU A 153 2.78 24.78 -10.17
CA LEU A 153 3.08 24.42 -8.79
C LEU A 153 4.50 23.86 -8.63
N LEU A 154 4.93 23.00 -9.56
CA LEU A 154 6.28 22.43 -9.55
C LEU A 154 7.35 23.50 -9.70
N LYS A 155 7.19 24.43 -10.65
CA LYS A 155 8.13 25.54 -10.86
C LYS A 155 8.30 26.38 -9.59
N ARG A 156 7.22 26.59 -8.83
CA ARG A 156 7.25 27.41 -7.61
C ARG A 156 7.78 26.64 -6.39
N ALA A 157 7.37 25.40 -6.20
CA ALA A 157 7.64 24.62 -4.98
C ALA A 157 8.86 23.69 -5.09
N GLY A 158 9.39 23.46 -6.30
CA GLY A 158 10.49 22.54 -6.58
C GLY A 158 10.12 21.05 -6.48
N THR A 159 9.13 20.70 -5.65
CA THR A 159 8.63 19.33 -5.49
C THR A 159 7.11 19.28 -5.49
N LEU A 160 6.54 18.12 -5.86
CA LEU A 160 5.11 17.84 -5.76
C LEU A 160 4.81 16.69 -4.80
N SER A 161 3.73 16.84 -4.05
CA SER A 161 3.10 15.77 -3.27
C SER A 161 1.58 15.95 -3.27
N GLY A 162 0.82 14.88 -2.99
CA GLY A 162 -0.63 14.97 -2.88
C GLY A 162 -1.07 15.99 -1.82
N MET A 163 -0.40 16.00 -0.66
CA MET A 163 -0.62 16.98 0.40
C MET A 163 -0.36 18.42 -0.07
N LEU A 164 0.74 18.66 -0.80
CA LEU A 164 1.02 20.00 -1.32
C LEU A 164 -0.05 20.47 -2.30
N ILE A 165 -0.53 19.58 -3.18
CA ILE A 165 -1.63 19.86 -4.12
C ILE A 165 -2.90 20.21 -3.35
N ASP A 166 -3.24 19.42 -2.34
CA ASP A 166 -4.44 19.60 -1.52
C ASP A 166 -4.41 20.87 -0.66
N GLU A 167 -3.26 21.50 -0.49
CA GLU A 167 -3.10 22.80 0.19
C GLU A 167 -3.06 24.00 -0.78
N GLN A 168 -3.18 23.78 -2.09
CA GLN A 168 -3.21 24.88 -3.06
C GLN A 168 -4.60 25.49 -3.22
N ASP A 169 -4.62 26.82 -3.26
CA ASP A 169 -5.79 27.59 -3.63
C ASP A 169 -6.09 27.48 -5.11
N ASN A 170 -7.39 27.47 -5.43
CA ASN A 170 -7.91 27.39 -6.79
C ASN A 170 -7.39 26.18 -7.59
N MET A 171 -6.79 25.19 -6.93
CA MET A 171 -6.33 23.94 -7.52
C MET A 171 -7.31 22.81 -7.18
N PRO A 172 -7.60 21.92 -8.14
CA PRO A 172 -8.32 20.69 -7.85
C PRO A 172 -7.54 19.80 -6.88
N SER A 173 -8.26 18.99 -6.09
CA SER A 173 -7.62 18.11 -5.13
C SER A 173 -6.80 17.01 -5.80
N SER A 174 -5.87 16.44 -5.04
CA SER A 174 -5.03 15.33 -5.46
C SER A 174 -5.86 14.12 -5.96
N ILE A 175 -7.06 13.93 -5.40
CA ILE A 175 -8.01 12.90 -5.83
C ILE A 175 -8.50 13.15 -7.26
N THR A 176 -8.77 14.40 -7.63
CA THR A 176 -9.17 14.77 -9.01
C THR A 176 -8.08 14.35 -10.00
N TYR A 177 -6.81 14.66 -9.70
CA TYR A 177 -5.68 14.24 -10.53
C TYR A 177 -5.56 12.71 -10.62
N VAL A 178 -5.76 11.98 -9.52
CA VAL A 178 -5.76 10.51 -9.57
C VAL A 178 -6.89 9.99 -10.45
N SER A 179 -8.08 10.54 -10.33
CA SER A 179 -9.25 10.10 -11.10
C SER A 179 -9.07 10.37 -12.59
N ARG A 180 -8.54 11.54 -12.96
CA ARG A 180 -8.34 11.95 -14.36
C ARG A 180 -7.20 11.22 -15.04
N PHE A 181 -6.06 11.06 -14.37
CA PHE A 181 -4.84 10.54 -14.99
C PHE A 181 -4.48 9.10 -14.57
N GLY A 182 -5.32 8.43 -13.78
CA GLY A 182 -5.08 7.06 -13.31
C GLY A 182 -3.99 6.93 -12.24
N GLY A 183 -3.62 8.05 -11.60
CA GLY A 183 -2.63 8.10 -10.51
C GLY A 183 -1.81 9.37 -10.48
N LEU A 184 -1.40 9.83 -9.28
CA LEU A 184 -0.55 11.01 -9.13
C LEU A 184 0.80 10.86 -9.81
N LEU A 185 1.43 9.68 -9.72
CA LEU A 185 2.71 9.45 -10.37
C LEU A 185 2.60 9.57 -11.90
N ARG A 186 1.50 9.08 -12.48
CA ARG A 186 1.24 9.22 -13.92
C ARG A 186 1.01 10.69 -14.30
N ALA A 187 0.28 11.45 -13.50
CA ALA A 187 0.14 12.90 -13.68
C ALA A 187 1.50 13.63 -13.61
N TYR A 188 2.39 13.22 -12.71
CA TYR A 188 3.75 13.75 -12.61
C TYR A 188 4.62 13.41 -13.83
N THR A 189 4.54 12.18 -14.33
CA THR A 189 5.23 11.78 -15.56
C THR A 189 4.77 12.61 -16.76
N LEU A 190 3.46 12.90 -16.88
CA LEU A 190 2.90 13.70 -17.98
C LEU A 190 3.39 15.16 -17.99
N ILE A 191 3.90 15.68 -16.87
CA ILE A 191 4.50 17.01 -16.78
C ILE A 191 6.04 16.98 -16.78
N GLY A 192 6.65 15.81 -16.97
CA GLY A 192 8.11 15.64 -16.95
C GLY A 192 8.72 15.71 -15.54
N TYR A 193 7.93 15.52 -14.49
CA TYR A 193 8.40 15.54 -13.10
C TYR A 193 8.60 14.13 -12.56
N THR A 194 9.80 13.91 -12.02
CA THR A 194 10.14 12.69 -11.28
C THR A 194 10.39 13.08 -9.83
N PRO A 195 9.57 12.66 -8.86
CA PRO A 195 9.72 13.08 -7.48
C PRO A 195 11.02 12.58 -6.82
N ASP A 196 11.70 13.45 -6.06
CA ASP A 196 12.90 13.12 -5.25
C ASP A 196 12.61 12.13 -4.13
N ARG A 197 11.37 12.09 -3.62
CA ARG A 197 10.94 11.03 -2.69
C ARG A 197 10.98 9.72 -3.45
N ASP A 198 11.98 8.91 -3.14
CA ASP A 198 12.38 7.68 -3.81
C ASP A 198 11.18 6.78 -4.16
N TYR A 199 10.63 6.96 -5.36
CA TYR A 199 9.69 6.03 -5.99
C TYR A 199 10.43 5.04 -6.90
N ARG A 200 11.78 5.05 -6.94
CA ARG A 200 12.57 4.02 -7.65
C ARG A 200 12.20 2.64 -7.14
N TYR A 201 11.69 2.54 -5.92
CA TYR A 201 11.17 1.27 -5.42
C TYR A 201 10.05 0.67 -6.30
N LEU A 202 9.26 1.47 -7.00
CA LEU A 202 8.23 0.99 -7.92
C LEU A 202 8.81 0.44 -9.22
N GLU A 203 9.85 1.08 -9.74
CA GLU A 203 10.60 0.64 -10.93
C GLU A 203 11.46 -0.57 -10.62
N ILE A 204 12.22 -0.55 -9.51
CA ILE A 204 12.94 -1.71 -8.98
C ILE A 204 11.95 -2.86 -8.75
N ASN A 205 10.79 -2.63 -8.13
CA ASN A 205 9.81 -3.72 -7.97
C ASN A 205 9.18 -4.17 -9.31
N ARG A 206 9.24 -3.36 -10.37
CA ARG A 206 8.81 -3.76 -11.72
C ARG A 206 9.91 -4.60 -12.38
N SER A 207 11.16 -4.17 -12.32
CA SER A 207 12.31 -4.92 -12.86
C SER A 207 12.51 -6.25 -12.14
N LEU A 208 12.40 -6.29 -10.80
CA LEU A 208 12.46 -7.54 -10.03
C LEU A 208 11.32 -8.51 -10.40
N ARG A 209 10.13 -8.00 -10.75
CA ARG A 209 9.04 -8.85 -11.28
C ARG A 209 9.32 -9.38 -12.67
N GLN A 210 10.08 -8.66 -13.49
CA GLN A 210 10.53 -9.12 -14.80
C GLN A 210 11.69 -10.11 -14.68
N LEU A 211 12.51 -9.97 -13.64
CA LEU A 211 13.62 -10.87 -13.33
C LEU A 211 13.14 -12.20 -12.73
N HIS A 212 12.03 -12.19 -11.99
CA HIS A 212 11.52 -13.37 -11.30
C HIS A 212 11.34 -14.62 -12.19
N PRO A 213 10.69 -14.54 -13.36
CA PRO A 213 10.58 -15.69 -14.26
C PRO A 213 11.93 -16.23 -14.70
N GLN A 214 12.92 -15.36 -14.97
CA GLN A 214 14.26 -15.78 -15.38
C GLN A 214 14.97 -16.56 -14.26
N VAL A 215 14.90 -16.05 -13.04
CA VAL A 215 15.53 -16.71 -11.87
C VAL A 215 14.86 -18.06 -11.57
N LEU A 216 13.54 -18.14 -11.72
CA LEU A 216 12.81 -19.41 -11.59
C LEU A 216 13.26 -20.41 -12.65
N GLU A 217 13.39 -19.98 -13.91
CA GLU A 217 13.86 -20.82 -15.01
C GLU A 217 15.29 -21.33 -14.77
N ASP A 218 16.18 -20.48 -14.27
CA ASP A 218 17.55 -20.87 -13.94
C ASP A 218 17.60 -21.92 -12.81
N VAL A 219 16.76 -21.77 -11.77
CA VAL A 219 16.62 -22.78 -10.69
C VAL A 219 16.11 -24.11 -11.23
N VAL A 220 15.08 -24.09 -12.09
CA VAL A 220 14.52 -25.31 -12.70
C VAL A 220 15.58 -26.04 -13.54
N LYS A 221 16.36 -25.31 -14.35
CA LYS A 221 17.44 -25.87 -15.16
C LYS A 221 18.50 -26.61 -14.33
N HIS A 222 18.82 -26.10 -13.14
CA HIS A 222 19.77 -26.76 -12.24
C HIS A 222 19.28 -28.14 -11.76
N PHE A 223 17.99 -28.23 -11.39
CA PHE A 223 17.39 -29.51 -11.01
C PHE A 223 17.28 -30.48 -12.21
N GLU A 224 16.83 -30.00 -13.36
CA GLU A 224 16.72 -30.83 -14.57
C GLU A 224 18.08 -31.34 -15.07
N ARG A 225 19.16 -30.57 -14.88
CA ARG A 225 20.53 -30.95 -15.25
C ARG A 225 20.99 -32.25 -14.58
N VAL A 226 20.54 -32.51 -13.34
CA VAL A 226 20.84 -33.75 -12.60
C VAL A 226 19.76 -34.82 -12.76
N GLY A 227 18.84 -34.63 -13.72
CA GLY A 227 17.78 -35.57 -14.04
C GLY A 227 16.61 -35.56 -13.04
N ALA A 228 16.47 -34.51 -12.23
CA ALA A 228 15.33 -34.37 -11.35
C ALA A 228 14.08 -33.93 -12.13
N GLY A 229 12.93 -34.54 -11.80
CA GLY A 229 11.64 -34.07 -12.31
C GLY A 229 11.19 -32.84 -11.53
N VAL A 230 10.78 -31.78 -12.22
CA VAL A 230 10.28 -30.54 -11.58
C VAL A 230 8.89 -30.22 -12.07
N GLU A 231 7.92 -30.19 -11.17
CA GLU A 231 6.57 -29.70 -11.46
C GLU A 231 6.40 -28.27 -10.95
N THR A 232 5.99 -27.36 -11.84
CA THR A 232 5.74 -25.95 -11.52
C THR A 232 4.25 -25.68 -11.32
N ASN A 233 3.85 -25.17 -10.16
CA ASN A 233 2.49 -24.68 -9.98
C ASN A 233 2.37 -23.20 -10.39
N ASN A 234 1.79 -22.94 -11.57
CA ASN A 234 1.63 -21.61 -12.18
C ASN A 234 0.93 -20.56 -11.30
N GLN A 235 0.27 -20.94 -10.20
CA GLN A 235 -0.45 -20.01 -9.33
C GLN A 235 0.34 -19.56 -8.10
N HIS A 236 1.44 -20.24 -7.74
CA HIS A 236 1.99 -20.16 -6.37
C HIS A 236 3.52 -20.13 -6.26
N ASP A 237 4.30 -20.02 -7.35
CA ASP A 237 5.78 -19.98 -7.31
C ASP A 237 6.40 -21.11 -6.44
N LEU A 238 5.72 -22.26 -6.38
CA LEU A 238 6.11 -23.47 -5.65
C LEU A 238 6.52 -24.54 -6.66
N LEU A 239 7.72 -25.08 -6.46
CA LEU A 239 8.30 -26.17 -7.24
C LEU A 239 8.16 -27.47 -6.45
N THR A 240 7.69 -28.53 -7.09
CA THR A 240 7.75 -29.89 -6.55
C THR A 240 8.87 -30.64 -7.25
N ILE A 241 9.85 -31.11 -6.50
CA ILE A 241 11.04 -31.81 -7.02
C ILE A 241 10.89 -33.30 -6.75
N ASN A 242 10.97 -34.12 -7.80
CA ASN A 242 10.86 -35.59 -7.76
C ASN A 242 9.61 -36.14 -7.06
N ASP A 243 8.54 -35.34 -6.92
CA ASP A 243 7.37 -35.65 -6.09
C ASP A 243 7.68 -35.90 -4.60
N GLU A 244 8.85 -35.45 -4.12
CA GLU A 244 9.37 -35.78 -2.79
C GLU A 244 9.44 -34.58 -1.85
N TRP A 245 9.85 -33.42 -2.37
CA TRP A 245 10.01 -32.20 -1.57
C TRP A 245 9.73 -30.95 -2.40
N THR A 246 9.54 -29.84 -1.70
CA THR A 246 9.06 -28.58 -2.27
C THR A 246 10.04 -27.43 -2.07
N ALA A 247 10.19 -26.60 -3.10
CA ALA A 247 11.02 -25.40 -3.05
C ALA A 247 10.24 -24.17 -3.48
N SER A 248 10.48 -23.04 -2.81
CA SER A 248 10.02 -21.73 -3.30
C SER A 248 11.20 -20.81 -3.61
N VAL A 249 11.00 -19.84 -4.50
CA VAL A 249 12.01 -18.86 -4.88
C VAL A 249 11.57 -17.47 -4.44
N VAL A 250 12.45 -16.73 -3.75
CA VAL A 250 12.17 -15.37 -3.29
C VAL A 250 13.31 -14.44 -3.66
N ILE A 251 13.01 -13.35 -4.37
CA ILE A 251 14.00 -12.31 -4.65
C ILE A 251 14.07 -11.31 -3.49
N ALA A 252 15.22 -11.30 -2.81
CA ALA A 252 15.53 -10.38 -1.73
C ALA A 252 16.11 -9.08 -2.31
N ARG A 253 15.28 -8.04 -2.32
CA ARG A 253 15.64 -6.71 -2.81
C ARG A 253 16.62 -6.01 -1.86
N CYS A 254 17.67 -5.39 -2.42
CA CYS A 254 18.58 -4.49 -1.72
C CYS A 254 17.96 -3.10 -1.48
N GLN A 255 18.17 -2.55 -0.28
CA GLN A 255 17.80 -1.19 0.12
C GLN A 255 18.94 -0.55 0.89
N ALA A 256 19.42 0.61 0.44
CA ALA A 256 20.31 1.45 1.23
C ALA A 256 19.52 2.17 2.34
N THR A 257 20.08 2.17 3.55
CA THR A 257 19.59 2.95 4.68
C THR A 257 20.09 4.40 4.59
N PRO A 258 19.48 5.36 5.30
CA PRO A 258 20.00 6.73 5.39
C PRO A 258 21.44 6.81 5.93
N ALA A 259 21.89 5.80 6.67
CA ALA A 259 23.24 5.67 7.21
C ALA A 259 24.25 5.04 6.21
N GLY A 260 23.83 4.73 4.97
CA GLY A 260 24.67 4.14 3.93
C GLY A 260 24.77 2.61 3.95
N THR A 261 24.32 1.95 5.03
CA THR A 261 24.34 0.48 5.10
C THR A 261 23.25 -0.16 4.24
N LEU A 262 23.52 -1.34 3.68
CA LEU A 262 22.61 -2.09 2.84
C LEU A 262 21.78 -3.10 3.65
N ARG A 263 20.51 -3.25 3.26
CA ARG A 263 19.57 -4.20 3.86
C ARG A 263 18.75 -4.92 2.80
N TRP A 264 18.57 -6.22 2.96
CA TRP A 264 17.80 -7.04 2.03
C TRP A 264 16.51 -7.50 2.63
N LYS A 265 15.39 -7.08 2.06
CA LYS A 265 14.07 -7.47 2.57
C LYS A 265 13.69 -8.85 2.05
N LEU A 266 13.66 -9.83 2.95
CA LEU A 266 13.10 -11.16 2.67
C LEU A 266 11.59 -11.12 2.84
N ARG A 267 10.88 -11.73 1.88
CA ARG A 267 9.45 -11.96 1.95
C ARG A 267 9.18 -13.42 1.68
N PHE A 268 9.28 -14.23 2.72
CA PHE A 268 8.76 -15.59 2.68
C PHE A 268 7.28 -15.55 2.27
N ASP A 269 6.80 -16.57 1.58
CA ASP A 269 5.37 -16.82 1.42
C ASP A 269 4.99 -17.94 2.38
N ASN A 270 4.55 -17.57 3.58
CA ASN A 270 4.24 -18.52 4.65
C ASN A 270 3.01 -19.37 4.31
N SER A 271 2.28 -19.06 3.23
CA SER A 271 1.16 -19.87 2.77
C SER A 271 1.60 -21.09 1.96
N LEU A 272 2.83 -21.08 1.42
CA LEU A 272 3.38 -22.17 0.60
C LEU A 272 4.02 -23.27 1.45
N THR A 273 4.52 -22.93 2.64
CA THR A 273 5.23 -23.84 3.56
C THR A 273 6.20 -24.80 2.83
N PRO A 274 7.11 -24.28 1.98
CA PRO A 274 8.03 -25.12 1.22
C PRO A 274 9.05 -25.77 2.16
N ASP A 275 9.59 -26.92 1.80
CA ASP A 275 10.68 -27.55 2.55
C ASP A 275 11.95 -26.67 2.55
N ILE A 276 12.22 -26.03 1.41
CA ILE A 276 13.34 -25.10 1.23
C ILE A 276 12.88 -23.81 0.54
N THR A 277 13.31 -22.65 1.03
CA THR A 277 13.20 -21.38 0.31
C THR A 277 14.55 -20.95 -0.25
N ILE A 278 14.62 -20.79 -1.56
CA ILE A 278 15.77 -20.26 -2.28
C ILE A 278 15.65 -18.73 -2.32
N ALA A 279 16.34 -18.07 -1.41
CA ALA A 279 16.38 -16.61 -1.33
C ALA A 279 17.51 -16.05 -2.20
N VAL A 280 17.16 -15.24 -3.19
CA VAL A 280 18.06 -14.69 -4.20
C VAL A 280 18.38 -13.25 -3.79
N ARG A 281 19.59 -13.02 -3.28
CA ARG A 281 20.03 -11.70 -2.81
C ARG A 281 20.48 -10.86 -3.99
N MET A 282 19.89 -9.68 -4.16
CA MET A 282 20.25 -8.77 -5.26
C MET A 282 21.45 -7.88 -4.92
N GLU A 283 22.22 -7.43 -5.90
CA GLU A 283 23.22 -6.38 -5.69
C GLU A 283 22.58 -5.01 -5.36
N GLU A 284 23.39 -4.02 -4.96
CA GLU A 284 22.95 -2.66 -4.59
C GLU A 284 22.03 -2.03 -5.65
N ALA A 285 22.41 -2.12 -6.92
CA ALA A 285 21.63 -1.61 -8.04
C ALA A 285 20.33 -2.40 -8.33
N ASN A 286 20.15 -3.56 -7.69
CA ASN A 286 19.05 -4.51 -7.93
C ASN A 286 18.92 -4.98 -9.39
N LEU A 287 20.02 -4.97 -10.14
CA LEU A 287 20.08 -5.39 -11.55
C LEU A 287 20.64 -6.80 -11.73
N GLN A 288 21.45 -7.26 -10.78
CA GLN A 288 22.12 -8.56 -10.83
C GLN A 288 21.95 -9.29 -9.50
N VAL A 289 22.02 -10.61 -9.56
CA VAL A 289 22.06 -11.48 -8.38
C VAL A 289 23.47 -11.42 -7.79
N ARG A 290 23.52 -11.31 -6.46
CA ARG A 290 24.76 -11.31 -5.67
C ARG A 290 25.12 -12.71 -5.20
N ASP A 291 24.18 -13.37 -4.53
CA ASP A 291 24.32 -14.71 -3.97
C ASP A 291 22.94 -15.29 -3.60
N TYR A 292 22.95 -16.52 -3.11
CA TYR A 292 21.76 -17.31 -2.79
C TYR A 292 21.82 -17.77 -1.34
N TYR A 293 20.66 -17.89 -0.70
CA TYR A 293 20.52 -18.58 0.56
C TYR A 293 19.50 -19.71 0.43
N LEU A 294 19.86 -20.90 0.90
CA LEU A 294 18.93 -22.03 0.99
C LEU A 294 18.39 -22.12 2.40
N ILE A 295 17.11 -21.83 2.56
CA ILE A 295 16.50 -21.63 3.88
C ILE A 295 15.56 -22.80 4.16
N PRO A 296 15.94 -23.76 5.02
CA PRO A 296 15.04 -24.82 5.43
C PRO A 296 13.83 -24.27 6.18
N ASN A 297 12.66 -24.89 5.99
CA ASN A 297 11.44 -24.48 6.67
C ASN A 297 11.58 -24.47 8.21
N ILE A 298 12.31 -25.45 8.76
CA ILE A 298 12.55 -25.59 10.20
C ILE A 298 13.24 -24.35 10.79
N ASP A 299 14.11 -23.71 10.01
CA ASP A 299 14.87 -22.55 10.46
C ASP A 299 14.16 -21.24 10.15
N MET A 300 13.11 -21.23 9.31
CA MET A 300 12.47 -20.02 8.78
C MET A 300 12.02 -19.02 9.87
N GLY A 301 11.65 -19.51 11.07
CA GLY A 301 11.27 -18.66 12.21
C GLY A 301 12.43 -17.86 12.83
N THR A 302 13.68 -18.27 12.60
CA THR A 302 14.89 -17.61 13.10
C THR A 302 15.43 -16.54 12.15
N TRP A 303 14.89 -16.45 10.93
CA TRP A 303 15.39 -15.55 9.90
C TRP A 303 14.90 -14.11 10.10
N PRO A 304 15.77 -13.10 9.92
CA PRO A 304 15.38 -11.71 10.05
C PRO A 304 14.51 -11.27 8.87
N GLN A 305 13.56 -10.36 9.12
CA GLN A 305 12.78 -9.74 8.04
C GLN A 305 13.65 -8.93 7.06
N LYS A 306 14.82 -8.48 7.51
CA LYS A 306 15.81 -7.76 6.71
C LYS A 306 17.20 -8.31 7.01
N MET A 307 17.85 -8.92 6.03
CA MET A 307 19.26 -9.30 6.15
C MET A 307 20.15 -8.07 6.09
N ALA A 308 21.29 -8.15 6.77
CA ALA A 308 22.36 -7.16 6.71
C ALA A 308 23.42 -7.58 5.69
N GLU A 309 24.46 -6.76 5.55
CA GLU A 309 25.64 -7.07 4.73
C GLU A 309 26.39 -8.26 5.31
N GLU A 310 26.60 -8.22 6.63
CA GLU A 310 27.14 -9.29 7.46
C GLU A 310 26.03 -9.76 8.40
N ASN A 311 25.69 -11.05 8.35
CA ASN A 311 24.70 -11.65 9.25
C ASN A 311 25.41 -12.46 10.34
N SER A 312 24.63 -13.04 11.25
CA SER A 312 25.18 -14.01 12.19
C SER A 312 25.76 -15.23 11.44
N PRO A 313 26.80 -15.90 11.97
CA PRO A 313 27.38 -17.09 11.34
C PRO A 313 26.36 -18.19 11.03
N LEU A 314 25.30 -18.31 11.83
CA LEU A 314 24.19 -19.26 11.61
C LEU A 314 23.38 -18.94 10.34
N ILE A 315 23.23 -17.68 9.96
CA ILE A 315 22.50 -17.29 8.74
C ILE A 315 23.42 -17.45 7.53
N ASP A 316 24.68 -17.03 7.69
CA ASP A 316 25.66 -17.08 6.60
C ASP A 316 26.12 -18.51 6.28
N SER A 317 25.88 -19.51 7.15
CA SER A 317 26.10 -20.93 6.82
C SER A 317 25.16 -21.47 5.74
N TYR A 318 24.03 -20.79 5.50
CA TYR A 318 23.09 -21.14 4.43
C TYR A 318 23.39 -20.40 3.11
N ARG A 319 24.49 -19.65 3.03
CA ARG A 319 24.85 -18.82 1.87
C ARG A 319 25.65 -19.59 0.84
N PHE A 320 25.28 -19.45 -0.43
CA PHE A 320 25.95 -20.04 -1.58
C PHE A 320 26.18 -18.99 -2.66
N ALA A 321 27.36 -19.02 -3.29
CA ALA A 321 27.69 -18.09 -4.37
C ALA A 321 26.94 -18.40 -5.67
N THR A 322 26.64 -19.68 -5.91
CA THR A 322 25.97 -20.17 -7.12
C THR A 322 24.84 -21.14 -6.76
N LEU A 323 23.99 -21.45 -7.74
CA LEU A 323 22.93 -22.45 -7.61
C LEU A 323 23.44 -23.90 -7.71
N ASP A 324 24.74 -24.14 -7.91
CA ASP A 324 25.29 -25.50 -8.07
C ASP A 324 25.05 -26.41 -6.85
N VAL A 325 24.81 -25.83 -5.67
CA VAL A 325 24.40 -26.60 -4.49
C VAL A 325 23.07 -27.36 -4.70
N LEU A 326 22.19 -26.85 -5.57
CA LEU A 326 20.92 -27.48 -5.89
C LEU A 326 21.09 -28.82 -6.61
N ASP A 327 22.15 -28.95 -7.42
CA ASP A 327 22.49 -30.20 -8.11
C ASP A 327 22.68 -31.33 -7.10
N GLY A 328 23.40 -31.08 -6.00
CA GLY A 328 23.64 -32.07 -4.96
C GLY A 328 22.40 -32.44 -4.15
N LEU A 329 21.45 -31.50 -4.00
CA LEU A 329 20.20 -31.73 -3.29
C LEU A 329 19.20 -32.58 -4.09
N ALA A 330 19.27 -32.53 -5.42
CA ALA A 330 18.34 -33.26 -6.29
C ALA A 330 18.97 -34.45 -7.03
N ALA A 331 20.28 -34.65 -6.88
CA ALA A 331 21.00 -35.78 -7.46
C ALA A 331 20.46 -37.12 -6.94
N ARG A 332 20.15 -38.03 -7.86
CA ARG A 332 19.79 -39.42 -7.51
C ARG A 332 21.07 -40.26 -7.40
N CYS A 333 21.24 -40.96 -6.29
CA CYS A 333 22.24 -42.00 -6.13
C CYS A 333 21.59 -43.39 -6.19
N SER A 334 22.32 -44.42 -6.61
CA SER A 334 21.77 -45.77 -6.54
C SER A 334 21.70 -46.22 -5.08
N LEU A 335 20.66 -46.99 -4.73
CA LEU A 335 20.54 -47.57 -3.39
C LEU A 335 21.76 -48.41 -3.00
N LYS A 336 22.50 -48.99 -3.96
CA LYS A 336 23.73 -49.74 -3.68
C LYS A 336 24.90 -48.85 -3.24
N GLU A 337 24.94 -47.61 -3.70
CA GLU A 337 25.97 -46.62 -3.34
C GLU A 337 25.64 -45.88 -2.04
N ALA A 338 24.36 -45.77 -1.68
CA ALA A 338 23.91 -45.10 -0.44
C ALA A 338 24.14 -45.93 0.84
N PHE A 339 24.36 -47.24 0.72
CA PHE A 339 24.61 -48.17 1.84
C PHE A 339 26.08 -48.63 1.96
N GLN A 340 27.00 -47.99 1.25
CA GLN A 340 28.46 -48.11 1.47
C GLN A 340 28.96 -46.93 2.27
#